data_AF-A0A936G3A9-F1
#
_entry.id   AF-A0A936G3A9-F1
#
_cell.length_a   1.000
_cell.length_b   1.000
_cell.length_c   1.000
_cell.angle_alpha   90.00
_cell.angle_beta   90.00
_cell.angle_gamma   90.00
#
_symmetry.space_group_name_H-M   'P 1'
#
loop_
_entity.id
_entity.type
_entity.pdbx_description
1 polymer ?
#
loop_
_entity_poly.entity_id
_entity_poly.type
_entity_poly.pdbx_seq_one_letter_code
_entity_poly.pdbx_strand_id
1 'polypeptide(L)'
;MANIQSQIKRNRQNEKRRVRNRTFRGAARTAVNAARAAFAEGNPETKDAVLKAISMLDKAAEQGVIHKNNASRRKGRLMKKLATFVPDAHFGEEKKKGSKKSAK
;
A
#
# COMPACT_ATOMS: atom_id res chain seq x y z
N MET A 1 5.30 33.58 -11.62
CA MET A 1 6.44 33.97 -10.76
C MET A 1 5.88 34.52 -9.47
N ALA A 2 6.40 34.14 -8.31
CA ALA A 2 5.99 34.75 -7.05
C ALA A 2 6.90 35.94 -6.77
N ASN A 3 6.33 37.14 -6.65
CA ASN A 3 7.12 38.37 -6.49
C ASN A 3 7.28 38.74 -5.01
N ILE A 4 6.39 38.26 -4.14
CA ILE A 4 6.46 38.48 -2.70
C ILE A 4 7.36 37.42 -2.06
N GLN A 5 8.27 37.83 -1.18
CA GLN A 5 9.23 36.93 -0.51
C GLN A 5 8.56 35.76 0.22
N SER A 6 7.41 36.02 0.87
CA SER A 6 6.62 34.98 1.53
C SER A 6 6.10 33.93 0.56
N GLN A 7 5.69 34.33 -0.65
CA GLN A 7 5.21 33.43 -1.70
C GLN A 7 6.34 32.61 -2.30
N ILE A 8 7.53 33.20 -2.53
CA ILE A 8 8.72 32.47 -3.00
C ILE A 8 9.07 31.35 -2.02
N LYS A 9 9.05 31.65 -0.71
CA LYS A 9 9.27 30.65 0.35
C LYS A 9 8.22 29.54 0.31
N ARG A 10 6.94 29.88 0.15
CA ARG A 10 5.85 28.89 0.03
C ARG A 10 6.03 27.99 -1.18
N ASN A 11 6.42 28.53 -2.34
CA ASN A 11 6.67 27.75 -3.55
C ASN A 11 7.78 26.71 -3.33
N ARG A 12 8.91 27.12 -2.73
CA ARG A 12 10.01 26.20 -2.39
C ARG A 12 9.56 25.07 -1.44
N GLN A 13 8.74 25.40 -0.43
CA GLN A 13 8.21 24.40 0.50
C GLN A 13 7.22 23.44 -0.18
N ASN A 14 6.35 23.98 -1.04
CA ASN A 14 5.35 23.21 -1.76
C ASN A 14 6.01 22.21 -2.71
N GLU A 15 7.08 22.60 -3.40
CA GLU A 15 7.82 21.69 -4.27
C GLU A 15 8.43 20.52 -3.50
N LYS A 16 9.10 20.78 -2.36
CA LYS A 16 9.63 19.73 -1.49
C LYS A 16 8.54 18.78 -0.99
N ARG A 17 7.37 19.31 -0.63
CA ARG A 17 6.21 18.51 -0.22
C ARG A 17 5.64 17.72 -1.39
N ARG A 18 5.56 18.30 -2.59
CA ARG A 18 5.06 17.66 -3.82
C ARG A 18 5.88 16.43 -4.17
N VAL A 19 7.21 16.53 -4.14
CA VAL A 19 8.11 15.41 -4.46
C VAL A 19 7.95 14.27 -3.45
N ARG A 20 7.96 14.56 -2.15
CA ARG A 20 7.71 13.56 -1.10
C ARG A 20 6.33 12.92 -1.24
N ASN A 21 5.28 13.71 -1.41
CA ASN A 21 3.92 13.19 -1.53
C ASN A 21 3.74 12.33 -2.79
N ARG A 22 4.47 12.64 -3.88
CA ARG A 22 4.44 11.85 -5.12
C ARG A 22 4.92 10.42 -4.89
N THR A 23 6.00 10.20 -4.13
CA THR A 23 6.55 8.86 -3.91
C THR A 23 5.60 7.99 -3.08
N PHE A 24 5.16 8.47 -1.92
CA PHE A 24 4.23 7.74 -1.05
C PHE A 24 2.88 7.49 -1.72
N ARG A 25 2.32 8.51 -2.40
CA ARG A 25 1.06 8.35 -3.13
C ARG A 25 1.20 7.37 -4.30
N GLY A 26 2.32 7.42 -5.01
CA GLY A 26 2.65 6.51 -6.10
C GLY A 26 2.72 5.06 -5.60
N ALA A 27 3.56 4.81 -4.59
CA ALA A 27 3.72 3.48 -4.00
C ALA A 27 2.40 2.91 -3.49
N ALA A 28 1.60 3.69 -2.76
CA ALA A 28 0.29 3.25 -2.29
C ALA A 28 -0.69 2.94 -3.45
N ARG A 29 -0.68 3.74 -4.53
CA ARG A 29 -1.50 3.48 -5.72
C ARG A 29 -1.05 2.20 -6.43
N THR A 30 0.25 2.00 -6.60
CA THR A 30 0.82 0.81 -7.25
C THR A 30 0.47 -0.45 -6.45
N ALA A 31 0.63 -0.42 -5.12
CA ALA A 31 0.28 -1.57 -4.28
C ALA A 31 -1.22 -1.92 -4.35
N VAL A 32 -2.10 -0.91 -4.35
CA VAL A 32 -3.55 -1.13 -4.53
C VAL A 32 -3.87 -1.71 -5.91
N ASN A 33 -3.17 -1.27 -6.96
CA ASN A 33 -3.36 -1.80 -8.31
C ASN A 33 -2.85 -3.25 -8.41
N ALA A 34 -1.71 -3.56 -7.81
CA ALA A 34 -1.18 -4.92 -7.75
C ALA A 34 -2.16 -5.88 -7.03
N ALA A 35 -2.72 -5.45 -5.89
CA ALA A 35 -3.74 -6.23 -5.19
C ALA A 35 -5.00 -6.44 -6.07
N ARG A 36 -5.40 -5.44 -6.86
CA ARG A 36 -6.53 -5.56 -7.80
C ARG A 36 -6.24 -6.51 -8.96
N ALA A 37 -5.03 -6.50 -9.49
CA ALA A 37 -4.61 -7.42 -10.54
C ALA A 37 -4.59 -8.87 -10.02
N ALA A 38 -4.06 -9.09 -8.81
CA ALA A 38 -4.04 -10.41 -8.18
C ALA A 38 -5.45 -11.03 -8.03
N PHE A 39 -6.46 -10.21 -7.70
CA PHE A 39 -7.86 -10.65 -7.67
C PHE A 39 -8.40 -11.06 -9.05
N ALA A 40 -7.92 -10.46 -10.15
CA ALA A 40 -8.36 -10.79 -11.50
C ALA A 40 -7.69 -12.07 -12.03
N GLU A 41 -6.45 -12.31 -11.63
CA GLU A 41 -5.64 -13.47 -12.05
C GLU A 41 -5.90 -14.73 -11.22
N GLY A 42 -6.65 -14.64 -10.12
CA GLY A 42 -6.96 -15.80 -9.28
C GLY A 42 -5.79 -16.34 -8.46
N ASN A 43 -4.76 -15.53 -8.22
CA ASN A 43 -3.48 -15.99 -7.68
C ASN A 43 -3.56 -16.32 -6.17
N PRO A 44 -2.95 -17.42 -5.67
CA PRO A 44 -2.86 -17.69 -4.23
C PRO A 44 -2.17 -16.57 -3.43
N GLU A 45 -1.28 -15.79 -4.06
CA GLU A 45 -0.54 -14.67 -3.46
C GLU A 45 -1.40 -13.40 -3.22
N THR A 46 -2.69 -13.45 -3.52
CA THR A 46 -3.61 -12.30 -3.40
C THR A 46 -3.67 -11.77 -1.96
N LYS A 47 -3.59 -12.64 -0.95
CA LYS A 47 -3.58 -12.24 0.47
C LYS A 47 -2.37 -11.36 0.79
N ASP A 48 -1.18 -11.77 0.36
CA ASP A 48 0.07 -11.04 0.61
C ASP A 48 0.09 -9.69 -0.13
N ALA A 49 -0.43 -9.65 -1.35
CA ALA A 49 -0.57 -8.40 -2.10
C ALA A 49 -1.51 -7.41 -1.38
N VAL A 50 -2.62 -7.89 -0.82
CA VAL A 50 -3.57 -7.08 -0.05
C VAL A 50 -2.94 -6.54 1.24
N LEU A 51 -2.21 -7.39 1.99
CA LEU A 51 -1.52 -6.96 3.21
C LEU A 51 -0.47 -5.89 2.93
N LYS A 52 0.32 -6.05 1.86
CA LYS A 52 1.27 -5.03 1.38
C LYS A 52 0.55 -3.73 1.03
N ALA A 53 -0.57 -3.80 0.32
CA ALA A 53 -1.36 -2.62 -0.03
C ALA A 53 -1.90 -1.88 1.21
N ILE A 54 -2.35 -2.60 2.23
CA ILE A 54 -2.82 -2.03 3.49
C ILE A 54 -1.69 -1.31 4.21
N SER A 55 -0.53 -1.96 4.37
CA SER A 55 0.65 -1.35 5.01
C SER A 55 1.05 -0.04 4.32
N MET A 56 1.07 -0.02 2.98
CA MET A 56 1.43 1.18 2.22
C MET A 56 0.39 2.30 2.32
N LEU A 57 -0.91 1.95 2.40
CA LEU A 57 -1.97 2.94 2.63
C LEU A 57 -1.86 3.57 4.01
N ASP A 58 -1.56 2.78 5.04
CA ASP A 58 -1.44 3.28 6.41
C ASP A 58 -0.21 4.16 6.58
N LYS A 59 0.94 3.77 6.01
CA LYS A 59 2.13 4.63 5.94
C LYS A 59 1.84 5.96 5.23
N ALA A 60 1.12 5.93 4.11
CA ALA A 60 0.77 7.16 3.40
C ALA A 60 -0.21 8.06 4.21
N ALA A 61 -1.04 7.48 5.07
CA ALA A 61 -1.94 8.21 5.94
C ALA A 61 -1.20 8.83 7.14
N GLU A 62 -0.28 8.07 7.74
CA GLU A 62 0.58 8.53 8.84
C GLU A 62 1.45 9.71 8.41
N GLN A 63 2.02 9.64 7.21
CA GLN A 63 2.80 10.74 6.62
C GLN A 63 1.94 11.94 6.15
N GLY A 64 0.62 11.89 6.33
CA GLY A 64 -0.31 12.96 5.94
C GLY A 64 -0.49 13.15 4.44
N VAL A 65 -0.05 12.19 3.61
CA VAL A 65 -0.13 12.26 2.15
C VAL A 65 -1.53 11.95 1.64
N ILE A 66 -2.24 11.06 2.35
CA ILE A 66 -3.66 10.76 2.15
C ILE A 66 -4.42 10.93 3.47
N HIS A 67 -5.68 11.37 3.38
CA HIS A 67 -6.51 11.48 4.57
C HIS A 67 -6.82 10.10 5.17
N LYS A 68 -6.90 10.01 6.50
CA LYS A 68 -7.21 8.76 7.24
C LYS A 68 -8.46 8.06 6.68
N ASN A 69 -9.54 8.80 6.49
CA ASN A 69 -10.78 8.29 5.88
C ASN A 69 -10.59 7.76 4.44
N ASN A 70 -9.70 8.34 3.64
CA ASN A 70 -9.40 7.83 2.30
C ASN A 70 -8.67 6.48 2.39
N ALA A 71 -7.68 6.38 3.29
CA ALA A 71 -7.01 5.11 3.58
C ALA A 71 -8.02 4.06 4.07
N SER A 72 -8.83 4.37 5.08
CA SER A 72 -9.86 3.46 5.63
C SER A 72 -10.85 2.98 4.57
N ARG A 73 -11.36 3.88 3.70
CA ARG A 73 -12.24 3.50 2.59
C ARG A 73 -11.57 2.52 1.62
N ARG A 74 -10.30 2.75 1.29
CA ARG A 74 -9.55 1.87 0.39
C ARG A 74 -9.26 0.51 1.03
N LYS A 75 -8.87 0.48 2.31
CA LYS A 75 -8.69 -0.75 3.10
C LYS A 75 -9.98 -1.57 3.16
N GLY A 76 -11.10 -0.95 3.53
CA GLY A 76 -12.40 -1.63 3.61
C GLY A 76 -12.85 -2.23 2.28
N ARG A 77 -12.61 -1.54 1.15
CA ARG A 77 -12.91 -2.08 -0.18
C ARG A 77 -12.05 -3.29 -0.56
N LEU A 78 -10.75 -3.26 -0.23
CA LEU A 78 -9.86 -4.40 -0.48
C LEU A 78 -10.23 -5.60 0.38
N MET A 79 -10.51 -5.39 1.67
CA MET A 79 -10.92 -6.45 2.58
C MET A 79 -12.27 -7.05 2.21
N LYS A 80 -13.25 -6.21 1.81
CA LYS A 80 -14.54 -6.72 1.33
C LYS A 80 -14.37 -7.60 0.09
N LYS A 81 -13.51 -7.21 -0.85
CA LYS A 81 -13.19 -8.03 -2.02
C LYS A 81 -12.50 -9.33 -1.64
N LEU A 82 -11.56 -9.30 -0.70
CA LEU A 82 -10.89 -10.50 -0.20
C LEU A 82 -11.88 -11.47 0.47
N ALA A 83 -12.82 -10.94 1.25
CA ALA A 83 -13.85 -11.72 1.92
C ALA A 83 -14.90 -12.31 0.96
N THR A 84 -15.15 -11.68 -0.19
CA THR A 84 -16.01 -12.26 -1.25
C THR A 84 -15.26 -13.22 -2.16
N PHE A 85 -13.95 -13.02 -2.31
CA PHE A 85 -13.09 -13.80 -3.19
C PHE A 85 -12.76 -15.18 -2.62
N VAL A 86 -13.44 -15.66 -1.56
CA VAL A 86 -13.18 -16.99 -0.96
C VAL A 86 -13.02 -18.03 -2.05
N PRO A 87 -11.79 -18.51 -2.33
CA PRO A 87 -11.62 -19.82 -2.95
C PRO A 87 -11.83 -20.80 -1.80
N ASP A 88 -12.57 -21.88 -2.06
CA ASP A 88 -12.84 -22.92 -1.07
C ASP A 88 -11.60 -23.27 -0.23
N ALA A 89 -11.86 -23.54 1.04
CA ALA A 89 -10.89 -23.69 2.11
C ALA A 89 -9.81 -24.77 1.84
N HIS A 90 -8.71 -24.45 1.16
CA HIS A 90 -7.50 -25.29 1.14
C HIS A 90 -6.21 -24.47 0.96
N PHE A 91 -5.73 -23.80 2.02
CA PHE A 91 -4.30 -23.42 2.12
C PHE A 91 -3.84 -23.54 3.57
N GLY A 92 -4.01 -24.75 4.09
CA GLY A 92 -3.41 -25.25 5.30
C GLY A 92 -2.58 -26.49 4.97
N GLU A 93 -1.66 -26.41 4.00
CA GLU A 93 -0.61 -27.42 3.81
C GLU A 93 0.74 -26.74 3.56
N GLU A 94 1.53 -26.76 4.63
CA GLU A 94 2.99 -26.91 4.68
C GLU A 94 3.85 -26.28 3.57
N LYS A 95 4.61 -25.24 3.96
CA LYS A 95 6.08 -25.32 3.87
C LYS A 95 6.73 -24.85 5.17
N LYS A 96 6.80 -25.76 6.15
CA LYS A 96 7.97 -25.83 7.03
C LYS A 96 9.18 -26.16 6.16
N LYS A 97 9.85 -25.16 5.58
CA LYS A 97 11.25 -25.33 5.16
C LYS A 97 12.15 -24.97 6.33
N GLY A 98 12.39 -26.00 7.15
CA GLY A 98 13.65 -26.32 7.79
C GLY A 98 14.48 -25.18 8.37
N SER A 99 14.44 -25.08 9.70
CA SER A 99 15.64 -24.85 10.47
C SER A 99 16.73 -25.84 10.02
N LYS A 100 17.78 -25.34 9.36
CA LYS A 100 19.11 -25.94 9.49
C LYS A 100 20.00 -24.95 10.20
N LYS A 101 20.05 -25.12 11.52
CA LYS A 101 21.27 -24.96 12.30
C LYS A 101 22.35 -25.83 11.64
N SER A 102 23.43 -25.20 11.20
CA SER A 102 24.78 -25.77 11.13
C SER A 102 25.68 -24.59 11.49
N ALA A 103 26.26 -24.46 12.69
CA ALA A 103 27.21 -25.34 13.33
C ALA A 103 28.39 -25.67 12.40
N LYS A 104 29.22 -24.66 12.11
CA LYS A 104 30.67 -24.64 12.37
C LYS A 104 31.16 -23.21 12.29
#